data_AF-A0A7V4D7K0-F1
#
_entry.id   AF-A0A7V4D7K0-F1
#
_cell.length_a   1.000
_cell.length_b   1.000
_cell.length_c   1.000
_cell.angle_alpha   90.00
_cell.angle_beta   90.00
_cell.angle_gamma   90.00
#
_symmetry.space_group_name_H-M   'P 1'
#
loop_
_entity.id
_entity.type
_entity.pdbx_description
1 polymer ?
#
loop_
_entity_poly.entity_id
_entity_poly.type
_entity_poly.pdbx_seq_one_letter_code
_entity_poly.pdbx_strand_id
1 'polypeptide(L)'
;MTYKAKIVKLVIVLCIVIVIIVKWHTLAYLANYIKGYYVTIKESLITPDTVSIIYPTRFLNYKHPYHNAPCDLLHCGNMLLYTPSKEERVSDIAQKLIGYTYYYKASHLQNAIVSLNAVSSKTVAAGTVLVIPHPLPFITIDLTKKSMTQIPYVKGVYYSGNSLASQKMMCQLYQLKQAGINAVVFDVKDVCGTVNYKSHVPIVVELNTHEKRPIDDVVTLIRNFKELDLYVIARIAVFRDHLLATKSPDMAIKSKRTGGIWNQGSKELWVDPTKQSVWDYNIALACEIASMGADEVQFDYIRFPTTGDLSDAQYAYDFGKKSKVETITEFLAKAKNELHKLNTAVS
;
A
#
# COMPACT_ATOMS: atom_id res chain seq x y z
N MET A 1 23.21 -50.11 40.22
CA MET A 1 22.02 -49.22 40.28
C MET A 1 22.22 -47.85 39.62
N THR A 2 23.46 -47.36 39.48
CA THR A 2 23.79 -46.00 39.00
C THR A 2 23.52 -45.75 37.51
N TYR A 3 23.59 -46.78 36.66
CA TYR A 3 23.34 -46.65 35.21
C TYR A 3 21.87 -46.47 34.83
N LYS A 4 20.96 -47.17 35.51
CA LYS A 4 19.51 -47.03 35.28
C LYS A 4 19.03 -45.60 35.56
N ALA A 5 19.54 -44.97 36.61
CA ALA A 5 19.21 -43.58 36.94
C ALA A 5 19.68 -42.58 35.88
N LYS A 6 20.83 -42.82 35.23
CA LYS A 6 21.34 -41.96 34.13
C LYS A 6 20.49 -42.10 32.87
N ILE A 7 20.06 -43.32 32.53
CA ILE A 7 19.22 -43.58 31.35
C ILE A 7 17.84 -42.92 31.52
N VAL A 8 17.23 -43.03 32.70
CA VAL A 8 15.94 -42.39 32.99
C VAL A 8 16.03 -40.87 32.85
N LYS A 9 17.09 -40.24 33.38
CA LYS A 9 17.32 -38.80 33.21
C LYS A 9 17.49 -38.39 31.75
N LEU A 10 18.23 -39.18 30.96
CA LEU A 10 18.44 -38.90 29.54
C LEU A 10 17.14 -38.96 28.75
N VAL A 11 16.29 -39.97 29.00
CA VAL A 11 14.98 -40.12 28.34
C VAL A 11 14.06 -38.94 28.67
N ILE A 12 14.03 -38.51 29.94
CA ILE A 12 13.24 -37.34 30.35
C ILE A 12 13.68 -36.08 29.60
N VAL A 13 15.00 -35.83 29.51
CA VAL A 13 15.54 -34.66 28.77
C VAL A 13 15.17 -34.72 27.29
N LEU A 14 15.30 -35.88 26.65
CA LEU A 14 14.92 -36.07 25.25
C LEU A 14 13.42 -35.83 25.01
N CYS A 15 12.54 -36.34 25.88
CA CYS A 15 11.11 -36.07 25.80
C CYS A 15 10.80 -34.58 25.94
N ILE A 16 11.49 -33.85 26.85
CA ILE A 16 11.34 -32.40 27.00
C ILE A 16 11.78 -31.67 25.73
N VAL A 17 12.92 -32.02 25.14
CA VAL A 17 13.41 -31.42 23.90
C VAL A 17 12.44 -31.66 22.73
N ILE A 18 11.88 -32.87 22.61
CA ILE A 18 10.87 -33.19 21.60
C ILE A 18 9.61 -32.34 21.80
N VAL A 19 9.14 -32.19 23.04
CA VAL A 19 7.99 -31.31 23.35
C VAL A 19 8.30 -29.85 22.99
N ILE A 20 9.51 -29.36 23.28
CA ILE A 20 9.95 -28.00 22.92
C ILE A 20 9.96 -27.80 21.41
N ILE A 21 10.46 -28.77 20.64
CA ILE A 21 10.49 -28.70 19.17
C ILE A 21 9.07 -28.75 18.60
N VAL A 22 8.23 -29.69 19.06
CA VAL A 22 6.84 -29.87 18.59
C VAL A 22 5.95 -28.68 18.94
N LYS A 23 6.21 -28.02 20.07
CA LYS A 23 5.45 -26.85 20.55
C LYS A 23 6.21 -25.54 20.38
N TRP A 24 7.25 -25.49 19.53
CA TRP A 24 8.11 -24.32 19.37
C TRP A 24 7.33 -23.04 19.05
N HIS A 25 6.31 -23.12 18.18
CA HIS A 25 5.48 -21.96 17.86
C HIS A 25 4.63 -21.48 19.04
N THR A 26 4.10 -22.39 19.85
CA THR A 26 3.34 -22.06 21.07
C THR A 26 4.26 -21.48 22.14
N LEU A 27 5.48 -22.00 22.26
CA LEU A 27 6.51 -21.49 23.16
C LEU A 27 7.06 -20.14 22.71
N ALA A 28 7.22 -19.92 21.40
CA ALA A 28 7.61 -18.63 20.84
C ALA A 28 6.52 -17.58 21.06
N TYR A 29 5.25 -17.94 20.86
CA TYR A 29 4.10 -17.10 21.19
C TYR A 29 4.06 -16.76 22.68
N LEU A 30 4.20 -17.77 23.55
CA LEU A 30 4.20 -17.58 25.00
C LEU A 30 5.42 -16.77 25.48
N ALA A 31 6.60 -16.97 24.88
CA ALA A 31 7.79 -16.19 25.17
C ALA A 31 7.64 -14.73 24.72
N ASN A 32 7.02 -14.48 23.56
CA ASN A 32 6.70 -13.13 23.10
C ASN A 32 5.65 -12.45 24.00
N TYR A 33 4.66 -13.22 24.46
CA TYR A 33 3.64 -12.75 25.41
C TYR A 33 4.25 -12.40 26.77
N ILE A 34 5.11 -13.27 27.33
CA ILE A 34 5.80 -13.05 28.60
C ILE A 34 6.83 -11.91 28.47
N LYS A 35 7.54 -11.79 27.35
CA LYS A 35 8.43 -10.65 27.09
C LYS A 35 7.64 -9.34 27.01
N GLY A 36 6.51 -9.33 26.32
CA GLY A 36 5.60 -8.18 26.29
C GLY A 36 5.14 -7.80 27.70
N TYR A 37 4.72 -8.78 28.49
CA TYR A 37 4.26 -8.57 29.86
C TYR A 37 5.37 -8.09 30.81
N TYR A 38 6.59 -8.65 30.71
CA TYR A 38 7.76 -8.24 31.48
C TYR A 38 8.21 -6.82 31.13
N VAL A 39 8.15 -6.43 29.85
CA VAL A 39 8.47 -5.06 29.41
C VAL A 39 7.45 -4.07 29.98
N THR A 40 6.16 -4.39 29.93
CA THR A 40 5.09 -3.57 30.52
C THR A 40 5.25 -3.40 32.04
N ILE A 41 5.61 -4.47 32.75
CA ILE A 41 5.84 -4.42 34.20
C ILE A 41 7.14 -3.67 34.55
N LYS A 42 8.20 -3.86 33.76
CA LYS A 42 9.47 -3.16 33.97
C LYS A 42 9.34 -1.66 33.74
N GLU A 43 8.60 -1.24 32.70
CA GLU A 43 8.28 0.17 32.42
C GLU A 43 7.37 0.78 33.49
N SER A 44 6.51 -0.02 34.12
CA SER A 44 5.65 0.40 35.23
C SER A 44 6.38 0.56 36.57
N LEU A 45 7.55 -0.06 36.77
CA LEU A 45 8.16 -0.19 38.10
C LEU A 45 9.58 0.40 38.22
N ILE A 46 10.35 0.56 37.13
CA ILE A 46 11.79 0.85 37.23
C ILE A 46 12.24 1.87 36.16
N THR A 47 12.32 3.14 36.58
CA THR A 47 13.21 4.24 36.14
C THR A 47 12.86 5.24 35.01
N PRO A 48 13.14 6.55 35.24
CA PRO A 48 13.00 7.67 34.31
C PRO A 48 14.16 7.77 33.30
N ASP A 49 13.89 8.49 32.20
CA ASP A 49 14.75 9.01 31.13
C ASP A 49 16.26 8.72 31.24
N THR A 50 16.84 7.94 30.30
CA THR A 50 18.17 8.23 29.66
C THR A 50 18.78 7.16 28.73
N VAL A 51 18.21 5.96 28.49
CA VAL A 51 18.79 5.04 27.46
C VAL A 51 17.73 4.40 26.58
N SER A 52 17.75 4.77 25.29
CA SER A 52 16.88 4.23 24.24
C SER A 52 17.61 3.18 23.42
N ILE A 53 17.38 1.89 23.70
CA ILE A 53 17.61 0.84 22.70
C ILE A 53 16.50 0.99 21.66
N ILE A 54 16.85 1.49 20.48
CA ILE A 54 15.91 1.64 19.35
C ILE A 54 15.69 0.27 18.72
N TYR A 55 14.65 -0.44 19.16
CA TYR A 55 14.04 -1.49 18.36
C TYR A 55 13.08 -0.85 17.34
N PRO A 56 13.09 -1.23 16.04
CA PRO A 56 12.24 -0.62 15.00
C PRO A 56 10.73 -0.76 15.25
N THR A 57 10.32 -1.61 16.20
CA THR A 57 8.91 -1.96 16.44
C THR A 57 8.14 -0.98 17.33
N ARG A 58 8.79 0.01 17.96
CA ARG A 58 8.20 0.79 19.06
C ARG A 58 7.17 1.88 18.67
N PHE A 59 6.75 1.95 17.40
CA PHE A 59 5.78 2.97 16.96
C PHE A 59 4.56 2.42 16.22
N LEU A 60 4.42 1.11 16.11
CA LEU A 60 3.28 0.53 15.42
C LEU A 60 2.11 0.43 16.39
N ASN A 61 1.16 1.35 16.25
CA ASN A 61 -0.18 1.13 16.81
C ASN A 61 -0.78 -0.08 16.07
N TYR A 62 -1.79 -0.70 16.66
CA TYR A 62 -2.42 -1.86 16.06
C TYR A 62 -3.92 -1.62 15.80
N LYS A 63 -4.45 -2.29 14.78
CA LYS A 63 -5.87 -2.29 14.42
C LYS A 63 -6.43 -3.70 14.43
N HIS A 64 -7.74 -3.79 14.64
CA HIS A 64 -8.51 -5.04 14.57
C HIS A 64 -9.22 -5.14 13.21
N PRO A 65 -8.67 -5.88 12.22
CA PRO A 65 -9.24 -5.93 10.87
C PRO A 65 -10.68 -6.47 10.85
N TYR A 66 -11.00 -7.36 11.80
CA TYR A 66 -12.27 -8.08 11.86
C TYR A 66 -13.36 -7.36 12.66
N HIS A 67 -13.14 -6.13 13.11
CA HIS A 67 -14.13 -5.39 13.91
C HIS A 67 -15.49 -5.23 13.19
N ASN A 68 -15.44 -5.06 11.86
CA ASN A 68 -16.62 -4.93 11.00
C ASN A 68 -16.76 -6.11 10.02
N ALA A 69 -16.28 -7.30 10.41
CA ALA A 69 -16.35 -8.48 9.56
C ALA A 69 -17.82 -8.88 9.27
N PRO A 70 -18.13 -9.36 8.05
CA PRO A 70 -19.45 -9.92 7.75
C PRO A 70 -19.80 -11.10 8.67
N CYS A 71 -21.08 -11.28 8.99
CA CYS A 71 -21.54 -12.41 9.81
C CYS A 71 -21.19 -13.79 9.21
N ASP A 72 -21.09 -13.85 7.88
CA ASP A 72 -20.74 -15.04 7.10
C ASP A 72 -19.25 -15.39 7.16
N LEU A 73 -18.44 -14.59 7.87
CA LEU A 73 -16.99 -14.71 7.99
C LEU A 73 -16.59 -15.09 9.43
N LEU A 74 -15.98 -16.27 9.60
CA LEU A 74 -15.53 -16.78 10.89
C LEU A 74 -13.99 -16.82 10.95
N HIS A 75 -13.41 -16.12 11.91
CA HIS A 75 -11.97 -16.17 12.18
C HIS A 75 -11.69 -17.08 13.38
N CYS A 76 -10.91 -18.14 13.17
CA CYS A 76 -10.53 -19.12 14.19
C CYS A 76 -9.02 -19.34 14.20
N GLY A 77 -8.30 -18.58 15.02
CA GLY A 77 -6.84 -18.68 15.13
C GLY A 77 -6.15 -18.23 13.85
N ASN A 78 -5.54 -19.15 13.11
CA ASN A 78 -4.90 -18.84 11.82
C ASN A 78 -5.80 -19.16 10.61
N MET A 79 -7.04 -19.60 10.86
CA MET A 79 -7.99 -19.95 9.81
C MET A 79 -9.04 -18.87 9.68
N LEU A 80 -9.37 -18.54 8.44
CA LEU A 80 -10.49 -17.70 8.10
C LEU A 80 -11.44 -18.53 7.24
N LEU A 81 -12.68 -18.67 7.69
CA LEU A 81 -13.71 -19.47 7.05
C LEU A 81 -14.81 -18.54 6.54
N TYR A 82 -15.28 -18.77 5.33
CA TYR A 82 -16.39 -18.04 4.75
C TYR A 82 -17.48 -19.01 4.32
N THR A 83 -18.73 -18.72 4.70
CA THR A 83 -19.89 -19.54 4.33
C THR A 83 -20.90 -18.65 3.61
N PRO A 84 -21.05 -18.76 2.28
CA PRO A 84 -21.95 -17.89 1.55
C PRO A 84 -23.41 -18.23 1.89
N SER A 85 -24.22 -17.20 2.14
CA SER A 85 -25.65 -17.33 2.44
C SER A 85 -26.51 -17.65 1.21
N LYS A 86 -25.98 -17.44 0.00
CA LYS A 86 -26.58 -17.76 -1.31
C LYS A 86 -25.51 -18.21 -2.29
N GLU A 87 -25.88 -18.73 -3.45
CA GLU A 87 -24.89 -19.00 -4.49
C GLU A 87 -24.16 -17.70 -4.90
N GLU A 88 -22.83 -17.72 -4.83
CA GLU A 88 -21.97 -16.57 -5.16
C GLU A 88 -20.81 -16.98 -6.07
N ARG A 89 -20.36 -16.03 -6.91
CA ARG A 89 -19.15 -16.24 -7.73
C ARG A 89 -17.91 -16.10 -6.85
N VAL A 90 -16.91 -16.95 -7.08
CA VAL A 90 -15.65 -16.89 -6.31
C VAL A 90 -14.94 -15.55 -6.49
N SER A 91 -15.10 -14.89 -7.65
CA SER A 91 -14.58 -13.54 -7.89
C SER A 91 -15.17 -12.50 -6.94
N ASP A 92 -16.47 -12.61 -6.65
CA ASP A 92 -17.21 -11.65 -5.84
C ASP A 92 -16.88 -11.88 -4.36
N ILE A 93 -16.72 -13.14 -3.97
CA ILE A 93 -16.19 -13.54 -2.65
C ILE A 93 -14.79 -12.96 -2.45
N ALA A 94 -13.88 -13.14 -3.43
CA ALA A 94 -12.54 -12.61 -3.33
C ALA A 94 -12.53 -11.08 -3.21
N GLN A 95 -13.34 -10.37 -4.00
CA GLN A 95 -13.46 -8.91 -3.91
C GLN A 95 -14.01 -8.44 -2.56
N LYS A 96 -14.96 -9.17 -1.98
CA LYS A 96 -15.56 -8.90 -0.67
C LYS A 96 -14.58 -9.13 0.47
N LEU A 97 -13.74 -10.16 0.35
CA LEU A 97 -12.88 -10.62 1.44
C LEU A 97 -11.44 -10.12 1.37
N ILE A 98 -11.05 -9.46 0.28
CA ILE A 98 -9.66 -9.03 0.02
C ILE A 98 -9.03 -8.29 1.21
N GLY A 99 -9.76 -7.35 1.82
CA GLY A 99 -9.28 -6.54 2.95
C GLY A 99 -9.06 -7.30 4.26
N TYR A 100 -9.42 -8.58 4.33
CA TYR A 100 -9.17 -9.47 5.46
C TYR A 100 -8.02 -10.45 5.20
N THR A 101 -7.26 -10.27 4.11
CA THR A 101 -6.18 -11.15 3.69
C THR A 101 -4.92 -10.36 3.35
N TYR A 102 -3.79 -11.05 3.19
CA TYR A 102 -2.55 -10.47 2.68
C TYR A 102 -2.52 -10.25 1.16
N TYR A 103 -3.60 -10.62 0.45
CA TYR A 103 -3.74 -10.36 -0.97
C TYR A 103 -4.23 -8.94 -1.23
N TYR A 104 -3.54 -8.20 -2.09
CA TYR A 104 -3.96 -6.86 -2.54
C TYR A 104 -4.58 -6.86 -3.96
N LYS A 105 -4.72 -8.05 -4.56
CA LYS A 105 -5.39 -8.25 -5.85
C LYS A 105 -6.43 -9.37 -5.77
N ALA A 106 -7.67 -9.07 -6.12
CA ALA A 106 -8.80 -9.97 -5.96
C ALA A 106 -8.64 -11.23 -6.81
N SER A 107 -8.10 -11.11 -8.03
CA SER A 107 -7.86 -12.27 -8.90
C SER A 107 -6.84 -13.25 -8.32
N HIS A 108 -5.87 -12.79 -7.53
CA HIS A 108 -4.89 -13.66 -6.87
C HIS A 108 -5.54 -14.41 -5.70
N LEU A 109 -6.33 -13.69 -4.89
CA LEU A 109 -7.11 -14.31 -3.82
C LEU A 109 -8.12 -15.33 -4.38
N GLN A 110 -8.83 -15.00 -5.46
CA GLN A 110 -9.73 -15.92 -6.14
C GLN A 110 -9.03 -17.22 -6.53
N ASN A 111 -7.88 -17.13 -7.21
CA ASN A 111 -7.12 -18.32 -7.63
C ASN A 111 -6.68 -19.16 -6.42
N ALA A 112 -6.27 -18.50 -5.34
CA ALA A 112 -5.86 -19.18 -4.12
C ALA A 112 -7.05 -19.86 -3.40
N ILE A 113 -8.22 -19.24 -3.37
CA ILE A 113 -9.46 -19.84 -2.83
C ILE A 113 -9.83 -21.08 -3.65
N VAL A 114 -9.83 -20.96 -4.99
CA VAL A 114 -10.13 -22.07 -5.89
C VAL A 114 -9.19 -23.25 -5.66
N SER A 115 -7.88 -22.97 -5.61
CA SER A 115 -6.85 -24.00 -5.42
C SER A 115 -6.92 -24.67 -4.05
N LEU A 116 -7.12 -23.89 -2.98
CA LEU A 116 -7.11 -24.41 -1.61
C LEU A 116 -8.35 -25.25 -1.29
N ASN A 117 -9.51 -24.88 -1.86
CA ASN A 117 -10.79 -25.53 -1.60
C ASN A 117 -11.20 -26.53 -2.71
N ALA A 118 -10.33 -26.76 -3.70
CA ALA A 118 -10.61 -27.61 -4.87
C ALA A 118 -11.95 -27.28 -5.57
N VAL A 119 -12.28 -25.99 -5.66
CA VAL A 119 -13.55 -25.55 -6.28
C VAL A 119 -13.45 -25.73 -7.79
N SER A 120 -14.33 -26.57 -8.36
CA SER A 120 -14.36 -26.87 -9.79
C SER A 120 -15.22 -25.90 -10.61
N SER A 121 -16.17 -25.21 -9.97
CA SER A 121 -17.07 -24.22 -10.59
C SER A 121 -16.57 -22.79 -10.42
N LYS A 122 -17.12 -21.86 -11.21
CA LYS A 122 -16.95 -20.41 -10.98
C LYS A 122 -17.78 -19.89 -9.80
N THR A 123 -18.76 -20.67 -9.35
CA THR A 123 -19.68 -20.36 -8.25
C THR A 123 -19.53 -21.35 -7.11
N VAL A 124 -19.96 -20.93 -5.92
CA VAL A 124 -20.00 -21.73 -4.70
C VAL A 124 -21.43 -21.72 -4.18
N ALA A 125 -21.98 -22.90 -3.91
CA ALA A 125 -23.33 -23.06 -3.40
C ALA A 125 -23.48 -22.54 -1.97
N ALA A 126 -24.68 -22.07 -1.64
CA ALA A 126 -25.02 -21.62 -0.29
C ALA A 126 -24.68 -22.67 0.78
N GLY A 127 -24.15 -22.24 1.92
CA GLY A 127 -23.79 -23.14 3.03
C GLY A 127 -22.46 -23.88 2.87
N THR A 128 -21.78 -23.77 1.73
CA THR A 128 -20.45 -24.37 1.53
C THR A 128 -19.40 -23.62 2.34
N VAL A 129 -18.68 -24.31 3.23
CA VAL A 129 -17.60 -23.69 4.01
C VAL A 129 -16.33 -23.60 3.16
N LEU A 130 -15.84 -22.37 2.95
CA LEU A 130 -14.59 -22.11 2.25
C LEU A 130 -13.50 -21.71 3.25
N VAL A 131 -12.30 -22.26 3.08
CA VAL A 131 -11.08 -21.79 3.74
C VAL A 131 -10.49 -20.65 2.92
N ILE A 132 -10.32 -19.49 3.56
CA ILE A 132 -9.75 -18.30 2.93
C ILE A 132 -8.24 -18.28 3.19
N PRO A 133 -7.40 -18.27 2.13
CA PRO A 133 -5.95 -18.36 2.25
C PRO A 133 -5.33 -17.06 2.77
N HIS A 134 -4.25 -17.20 3.56
CA HIS A 134 -3.44 -16.11 4.11
C HIS A 134 -4.27 -14.96 4.74
N PRO A 135 -5.12 -15.26 5.73
CA PRO A 135 -5.86 -14.23 6.43
C PRO A 135 -4.93 -13.29 7.19
N LEU A 136 -5.37 -12.05 7.38
CA LEU A 136 -4.71 -11.14 8.30
C LEU A 136 -4.81 -11.69 9.74
N PRO A 137 -3.81 -11.42 10.60
CA PRO A 137 -3.95 -11.66 12.03
C PRO A 137 -5.09 -10.81 12.62
N PHE A 138 -5.59 -11.20 13.78
CA PHE A 138 -6.63 -10.44 14.50
C PHE A 138 -6.19 -9.02 14.89
N ILE A 139 -4.87 -8.79 14.90
CA ILE A 139 -4.20 -7.55 15.25
C ILE A 139 -3.17 -7.28 14.14
N THR A 140 -3.35 -6.20 13.37
CA THR A 140 -2.42 -5.78 12.31
C THR A 140 -1.81 -4.43 12.62
N ILE A 141 -0.72 -4.08 11.94
CA ILE A 141 -0.11 -2.77 12.05
C ILE A 141 -1.09 -1.68 11.60
N ASP A 142 -1.14 -0.61 12.38
CA ASP A 142 -1.85 0.61 12.03
C ASP A 142 -0.96 1.49 11.16
N LEU A 143 -1.47 1.83 9.99
CA LEU A 143 -0.80 2.65 9.01
C LEU A 143 -0.98 4.16 9.28
N THR A 144 -1.75 4.54 10.29
CA THR A 144 -1.95 5.97 10.63
C THR A 144 -0.68 6.59 11.18
N LYS A 145 -0.32 7.77 10.64
CA LYS A 145 0.90 8.48 10.99
C LYS A 145 0.64 9.53 12.07
N LYS A 146 1.27 9.35 13.24
CA LYS A 146 1.15 10.27 14.40
C LYS A 146 2.18 11.40 14.39
N SER A 147 3.28 11.24 13.65
CA SER A 147 4.38 12.19 13.58
C SER A 147 4.99 12.19 12.19
N MET A 148 5.62 13.30 11.81
CA MET A 148 6.30 13.44 10.52
C MET A 148 7.28 12.29 10.28
N THR A 149 7.14 11.63 9.13
CA THR A 149 8.09 10.60 8.72
C THR A 149 9.47 11.19 8.46
N GLN A 150 10.50 10.65 9.11
CA GLN A 150 11.89 11.00 8.82
C GLN A 150 12.36 10.25 7.56
N ILE A 151 12.97 10.96 6.63
CA ILE A 151 13.52 10.36 5.40
C ILE A 151 14.84 9.67 5.77
N PRO A 152 14.93 8.32 5.67
CA PRO A 152 16.17 7.61 5.94
C PRO A 152 17.14 7.76 4.76
N TYR A 153 18.36 7.22 4.89
CA TYR A 153 19.19 6.98 3.72
C TYR A 153 18.50 5.92 2.82
N VAL A 154 18.17 6.28 1.59
CA VAL A 154 17.31 5.46 0.70
C VAL A 154 18.13 4.60 -0.26
N LYS A 155 17.87 3.30 -0.24
CA LYS A 155 18.21 2.31 -1.27
C LYS A 155 16.90 1.71 -1.77
N GLY A 156 16.31 2.35 -2.78
CA GLY A 156 14.97 2.04 -3.26
C GLY A 156 14.94 1.10 -4.46
N VAL A 157 13.90 0.27 -4.53
CA VAL A 157 13.47 -0.41 -5.77
C VAL A 157 12.19 0.23 -6.30
N TYR A 158 12.10 0.41 -7.61
CA TYR A 158 10.93 0.98 -8.26
C TYR A 158 10.03 -0.10 -8.89
N TYR A 159 8.73 0.02 -8.67
CA TYR A 159 7.70 -0.80 -9.31
C TYR A 159 6.65 0.05 -10.02
N SER A 160 6.52 -0.18 -11.34
CA SER A 160 5.39 0.33 -12.11
C SER A 160 4.08 -0.33 -11.69
N GLY A 161 2.93 0.27 -12.04
CA GLY A 161 1.62 -0.32 -11.80
C GLY A 161 1.51 -1.77 -12.28
N ASN A 162 1.99 -2.07 -13.49
CA ASN A 162 1.97 -3.43 -14.03
C ASN A 162 2.87 -4.40 -13.24
N SER A 163 4.04 -3.92 -12.80
CA SER A 163 4.98 -4.72 -12.00
C SER A 163 4.38 -5.08 -10.63
N LEU A 164 3.63 -4.17 -10.01
CA LEU A 164 2.91 -4.41 -8.75
C LEU A 164 1.84 -5.50 -8.89
N ALA A 165 1.25 -5.66 -10.08
CA ALA A 165 0.24 -6.67 -10.37
C ALA A 165 0.80 -8.10 -10.49
N SER A 166 2.13 -8.28 -10.48
CA SER A 166 2.79 -9.59 -10.62
C SER A 166 2.72 -10.41 -9.33
N GLN A 167 2.35 -11.69 -9.43
CA GLN A 167 2.36 -12.63 -8.30
C GLN A 167 3.77 -12.85 -7.71
N LYS A 168 4.83 -12.61 -8.49
CA LYS A 168 6.22 -12.80 -8.06
C LYS A 168 6.82 -11.58 -7.37
N MET A 169 6.15 -10.42 -7.42
CA MET A 169 6.69 -9.14 -6.96
C MET A 169 7.10 -9.19 -5.49
N MET A 170 6.21 -9.66 -4.60
CA MET A 170 6.52 -9.73 -3.16
C MET A 170 7.68 -10.68 -2.84
N CYS A 171 7.79 -11.81 -3.54
CA CYS A 171 8.91 -12.74 -3.36
C CYS A 171 10.24 -12.09 -3.78
N GLN A 172 10.24 -11.36 -4.90
CA GLN A 172 11.42 -10.62 -5.37
C GLN A 172 11.78 -9.48 -4.40
N LEU A 173 10.78 -8.75 -3.91
CA LEU A 173 10.97 -7.67 -2.94
C LEU A 173 11.59 -8.17 -1.64
N TYR A 174 11.15 -9.33 -1.14
CA TYR A 174 11.77 -9.96 0.01
C TYR A 174 13.26 -10.27 -0.21
N GLN A 175 13.61 -10.85 -1.36
CA GLN A 175 15.02 -11.11 -1.71
C GLN A 175 15.84 -9.83 -1.79
N LEU A 176 15.27 -8.77 -2.37
CA LEU A 176 15.91 -7.45 -2.46
C LEU A 176 16.12 -6.82 -1.08
N LYS A 177 15.14 -6.94 -0.17
CA LYS A 177 15.27 -6.48 1.22
C LYS A 177 16.42 -7.19 1.92
N GLN A 178 16.56 -8.51 1.74
CA GLN A 178 17.70 -9.27 2.28
C GLN A 178 19.05 -8.85 1.67
N ALA A 179 19.04 -8.35 0.43
CA ALA A 179 20.21 -7.78 -0.23
C ALA A 179 20.51 -6.31 0.15
N GLY A 180 19.73 -5.72 1.07
CA GLY A 180 19.96 -4.37 1.61
C GLY A 180 19.15 -3.25 0.97
N ILE A 181 18.15 -3.55 0.14
CA ILE A 181 17.11 -2.58 -0.24
C ILE A 181 16.28 -2.25 1.00
N ASN A 182 16.02 -0.97 1.23
CA ASN A 182 15.27 -0.50 2.40
C ASN A 182 14.08 0.39 2.06
N ALA A 183 13.85 0.66 0.77
CA ALA A 183 12.71 1.45 0.31
C ALA A 183 12.07 0.85 -0.93
N VAL A 184 10.80 1.15 -1.12
CA VAL A 184 10.04 0.83 -2.32
C VAL A 184 9.40 2.09 -2.86
N VAL A 185 9.61 2.34 -4.15
CA VAL A 185 8.91 3.37 -4.90
C VAL A 185 7.84 2.67 -5.74
N PHE A 186 6.58 3.02 -5.54
CA PHE A 186 5.48 2.43 -6.31
C PHE A 186 4.65 3.51 -6.98
N ASP A 187 4.21 3.25 -8.21
CA ASP A 187 3.38 4.21 -8.93
C ASP A 187 1.96 4.24 -8.37
N VAL A 188 1.57 5.39 -7.82
CA VAL A 188 0.16 5.75 -7.68
C VAL A 188 -0.40 6.10 -9.04
N LYS A 189 0.35 6.87 -9.83
CA LYS A 189 -0.01 7.28 -11.20
C LYS A 189 1.26 7.60 -11.98
N ASP A 190 1.40 7.01 -13.16
CA ASP A 190 2.48 7.31 -14.10
C ASP A 190 1.97 8.18 -15.27
N VAL A 191 2.83 8.52 -16.24
CA VAL A 191 2.54 9.44 -17.36
C VAL A 191 1.35 9.07 -18.23
N CYS A 192 0.99 7.78 -18.25
CA CYS A 192 -0.22 7.30 -18.90
C CYS A 192 -1.50 7.87 -18.25
N GLY A 193 -1.43 8.32 -17.00
CA GLY A 193 -2.55 8.93 -16.25
C GLY A 193 -3.46 7.95 -15.54
N THR A 194 -3.22 6.63 -15.66
CA THR A 194 -3.99 5.62 -14.91
C THR A 194 -3.62 5.68 -13.43
N VAL A 195 -4.63 5.87 -12.58
CA VAL A 195 -4.48 5.72 -11.13
C VAL A 195 -4.48 4.23 -10.81
N ASN A 196 -3.43 3.74 -10.15
CA ASN A 196 -3.14 2.31 -10.06
C ASN A 196 -3.92 1.57 -8.96
N TYR A 197 -4.80 2.25 -8.23
CA TYR A 197 -5.67 1.66 -7.22
C TYR A 197 -7.07 2.28 -7.25
N LYS A 198 -8.02 1.69 -6.51
CA LYS A 198 -9.39 2.19 -6.41
C LYS A 198 -9.43 3.45 -5.53
N SER A 199 -9.25 4.61 -6.15
CA SER A 199 -9.32 5.93 -5.50
C SER A 199 -10.77 6.39 -5.26
N HIS A 200 -10.95 7.19 -4.21
CA HIS A 200 -12.18 7.90 -3.84
C HIS A 200 -12.08 9.41 -4.10
N VAL A 201 -10.99 9.89 -4.70
CA VAL A 201 -10.87 11.29 -5.13
C VAL A 201 -11.99 11.57 -6.15
N PRO A 202 -12.85 12.59 -5.94
CA PRO A 202 -14.08 12.77 -6.72
C PRO A 202 -13.84 12.78 -8.24
N ILE A 203 -12.87 13.54 -8.71
CA ILE A 203 -12.52 13.65 -10.13
C ILE A 203 -11.90 12.36 -10.70
N VAL A 204 -11.25 11.54 -9.88
CA VAL A 204 -10.77 10.21 -10.32
C VAL A 204 -11.96 9.28 -10.58
N VAL A 205 -12.97 9.34 -9.72
CA VAL A 205 -14.22 8.58 -9.85
C VAL A 205 -15.04 9.09 -11.03
N GLU A 206 -15.25 10.40 -11.14
CA GLU A 206 -15.99 11.06 -12.23
C GLU A 206 -15.41 10.70 -13.60
N LEU A 207 -14.10 10.87 -13.76
CA LEU A 207 -13.41 10.56 -15.02
C LEU A 207 -13.09 9.06 -15.14
N ASN A 208 -13.34 8.25 -14.11
CA ASN A 208 -12.95 6.84 -14.04
C ASN A 208 -11.49 6.62 -14.50
N THR A 209 -10.54 7.38 -13.92
CA THR A 209 -9.11 7.28 -14.27
C THR A 209 -8.42 6.08 -13.62
N HIS A 210 -9.10 5.40 -12.68
CA HIS A 210 -8.68 4.16 -12.03
C HIS A 210 -9.26 2.87 -12.64
N GLU A 211 -9.92 2.97 -13.81
CA GLU A 211 -10.63 1.84 -14.42
C GLU A 211 -9.71 0.63 -14.65
N LYS A 212 -8.52 0.91 -15.18
CA LYS A 212 -7.49 -0.08 -15.53
C LYS A 212 -6.48 -0.34 -14.40
N ARG A 213 -6.85 -0.02 -13.17
CA ARG A 213 -5.98 -0.19 -12.00
C ARG A 213 -5.49 -1.65 -11.88
N PRO A 214 -4.21 -1.88 -11.60
CA PRO A 214 -3.67 -3.21 -11.31
C PRO A 214 -3.84 -3.66 -9.85
N ILE A 215 -4.15 -2.73 -8.93
CA ILE A 215 -4.23 -2.97 -7.48
C ILE A 215 -5.68 -2.80 -7.02
N ASP A 216 -6.22 -3.80 -6.33
CA ASP A 216 -7.59 -3.76 -5.81
C ASP A 216 -7.64 -3.22 -4.37
N ASP A 217 -6.62 -3.51 -3.56
CA ASP A 217 -6.49 -3.01 -2.18
C ASP A 217 -5.08 -2.47 -1.91
N VAL A 218 -4.91 -1.16 -2.09
CA VAL A 218 -3.62 -0.47 -1.88
C VAL A 218 -3.21 -0.39 -0.41
N VAL A 219 -4.17 -0.40 0.52
CA VAL A 219 -3.88 -0.37 1.95
C VAL A 219 -3.17 -1.66 2.36
N THR A 220 -3.64 -2.80 1.83
CA THR A 220 -2.99 -4.09 2.03
C THR A 220 -1.63 -4.14 1.33
N LEU A 221 -1.48 -3.56 0.14
CA LEU A 221 -0.16 -3.45 -0.51
C LEU A 221 0.85 -2.67 0.36
N ILE A 222 0.47 -1.49 0.85
CA ILE A 222 1.32 -0.66 1.72
C ILE A 222 1.65 -1.42 3.00
N ARG A 223 0.66 -2.10 3.62
CA ARG A 223 0.90 -2.93 4.81
C ARG A 223 1.95 -3.98 4.55
N ASN A 224 1.88 -4.68 3.43
CA ASN A 224 2.85 -5.71 3.07
C ASN A 224 4.28 -5.13 2.96
N PHE A 225 4.44 -3.92 2.43
CA PHE A 225 5.74 -3.24 2.41
C PHE A 225 6.21 -2.86 3.81
N LYS A 226 5.30 -2.34 4.64
CA LYS A 226 5.60 -1.92 6.01
C LYS A 226 5.97 -3.07 6.93
N GLU A 227 5.32 -4.22 6.80
CA GLU A 227 5.67 -5.44 7.55
C GLU A 227 7.05 -6.00 7.14
N LEU A 228 7.54 -5.66 5.95
CA LEU A 228 8.92 -5.91 5.51
C LEU A 228 9.91 -4.82 5.96
N ASP A 229 9.49 -3.87 6.78
CA ASP A 229 10.33 -2.76 7.27
C ASP A 229 10.94 -1.96 6.09
N LEU A 230 10.10 -1.64 5.11
CA LEU A 230 10.46 -0.80 3.96
C LEU A 230 9.90 0.62 4.12
N TYR A 231 10.70 1.59 3.70
CA TYR A 231 10.28 2.96 3.48
C TYR A 231 9.43 3.05 2.21
N VAL A 232 8.20 3.55 2.32
CA VAL A 232 7.18 3.45 1.25
C VAL A 232 7.00 4.80 0.56
N ILE A 233 7.50 4.91 -0.66
CA ILE A 233 7.46 6.13 -1.49
C ILE A 233 6.37 5.96 -2.56
N ALA A 234 5.35 6.81 -2.52
CA ALA A 234 4.27 6.85 -3.49
C ALA A 234 4.59 7.85 -4.62
N ARG A 235 4.85 7.35 -5.84
CA ARG A 235 5.19 8.20 -6.99
C ARG A 235 3.95 8.65 -7.75
N ILE A 236 3.86 9.96 -8.04
CA ILE A 236 2.79 10.58 -8.82
C ILE A 236 3.40 11.42 -9.96
N ALA A 237 3.22 10.99 -11.21
CA ALA A 237 3.47 11.85 -12.37
C ALA A 237 2.38 12.93 -12.47
N VAL A 238 2.78 14.21 -12.48
CA VAL A 238 1.87 15.35 -12.30
C VAL A 238 1.39 15.93 -13.63
N PHE A 239 2.26 16.65 -14.37
CA PHE A 239 1.82 17.47 -15.51
C PHE A 239 1.87 16.74 -16.85
N ARG A 240 2.68 15.68 -16.97
CA ARG A 240 2.58 14.75 -18.09
C ARG A 240 1.56 13.69 -17.74
N ASP A 241 0.32 13.90 -18.18
CA ASP A 241 -0.81 13.04 -17.85
C ASP A 241 -1.72 12.88 -19.08
N HIS A 242 -1.55 11.74 -19.77
CA HIS A 242 -2.25 11.50 -21.02
C HIS A 242 -3.75 11.29 -20.83
N LEU A 243 -4.13 10.56 -19.78
CA LEU A 243 -5.51 10.21 -19.53
C LEU A 243 -6.30 11.42 -19.05
N LEU A 244 -5.74 12.24 -18.16
CA LEU A 244 -6.39 13.45 -17.68
C LEU A 244 -6.53 14.48 -18.80
N ALA A 245 -5.49 14.71 -19.61
CA ALA A 245 -5.57 15.61 -20.75
C ALA A 245 -6.65 15.18 -21.77
N THR A 246 -6.83 13.87 -21.96
CA THR A 246 -7.82 13.34 -22.91
C THR A 246 -9.25 13.33 -22.34
N LYS A 247 -9.42 12.91 -21.08
CA LYS A 247 -10.74 12.80 -20.43
C LYS A 247 -11.27 14.14 -19.92
N SER A 248 -10.39 15.10 -19.63
CA SER A 248 -10.74 16.47 -19.29
C SER A 248 -9.93 17.46 -20.15
N PRO A 249 -10.34 17.68 -21.41
CA PRO A 249 -9.63 18.57 -22.32
C PRO A 249 -9.46 19.99 -21.78
N ASP A 250 -10.29 20.44 -20.85
CA ASP A 250 -10.17 21.76 -20.21
C ASP A 250 -9.01 21.86 -19.23
N MET A 251 -8.53 20.72 -18.72
CA MET A 251 -7.31 20.64 -17.93
C MET A 251 -6.05 20.47 -18.80
N ALA A 252 -6.21 20.18 -20.10
CA ALA A 252 -5.09 20.07 -21.02
C ALA A 252 -4.47 21.44 -21.37
N ILE A 253 -3.17 21.46 -21.69
CA ILE A 253 -2.59 22.59 -22.43
C ILE A 253 -3.37 22.74 -23.74
N LYS A 254 -3.75 23.98 -24.12
CA LYS A 254 -4.51 24.23 -25.34
C LYS A 254 -3.59 24.62 -26.50
N SER A 255 -3.98 24.29 -27.72
CA SER A 255 -3.33 24.76 -28.94
C SER A 255 -3.85 26.15 -29.30
N LYS A 256 -2.97 27.13 -29.54
CA LYS A 256 -3.37 28.45 -30.06
C LYS A 256 -3.98 28.35 -31.45
N ARG A 257 -3.49 27.41 -32.25
CA ARG A 257 -3.91 27.24 -33.64
C ARG A 257 -5.28 26.56 -33.77
N THR A 258 -5.57 25.57 -32.92
CA THR A 258 -6.82 24.78 -33.05
C THR A 258 -7.83 25.02 -31.94
N GLY A 259 -7.42 25.61 -30.81
CA GLY A 259 -8.24 25.71 -29.59
C GLY A 259 -8.44 24.38 -28.86
N GLY A 260 -8.00 23.26 -29.43
CA GLY A 260 -8.07 21.91 -28.87
C GLY A 260 -6.89 21.57 -27.95
N ILE A 261 -6.69 20.28 -27.71
CA ILE A 261 -5.54 19.79 -26.92
C ILE A 261 -4.25 20.09 -27.68
N TRP A 262 -3.29 20.72 -27.02
CA TRP A 262 -1.95 20.92 -27.56
C TRP A 262 -1.23 19.59 -27.74
N ASN A 263 -0.49 19.45 -28.84
CA ASN A 263 0.25 18.23 -29.19
C ASN A 263 -0.64 16.99 -29.38
N GLN A 264 -1.92 17.16 -29.74
CA GLN A 264 -2.83 16.05 -29.98
C GLN A 264 -2.27 15.09 -31.06
N GLY A 265 -2.32 13.78 -30.79
CA GLY A 265 -1.72 12.75 -31.65
C GLY A 265 -0.23 12.44 -31.36
N SER A 266 0.41 13.23 -30.51
CA SER A 266 1.75 12.95 -29.99
C SER A 266 1.74 11.87 -28.90
N LYS A 267 2.92 11.31 -28.61
CA LYS A 267 3.18 10.43 -27.45
C LYS A 267 3.35 11.20 -26.14
N GLU A 268 3.22 12.52 -26.17
CA GLU A 268 3.38 13.40 -25.00
C GLU A 268 2.22 14.37 -24.89
N LEU A 269 1.20 13.97 -24.13
CA LEU A 269 0.09 14.83 -23.76
C LEU A 269 0.33 15.38 -22.36
N TRP A 270 -0.04 16.64 -22.18
CA TRP A 270 0.26 17.41 -20.98
C TRP A 270 -0.97 18.14 -20.50
N VAL A 271 -1.16 18.15 -19.19
CA VAL A 271 -2.11 19.02 -18.52
C VAL A 271 -1.46 20.36 -18.19
N ASP A 272 -2.27 21.40 -18.07
CA ASP A 272 -1.83 22.77 -17.89
C ASP A 272 -1.29 23.00 -16.46
N PRO A 273 0.03 23.26 -16.28
CA PRO A 273 0.60 23.48 -14.95
C PRO A 273 0.13 24.78 -14.29
N THR A 274 -0.53 25.66 -15.03
CA THR A 274 -1.02 26.96 -14.53
C THR A 274 -2.49 26.92 -14.11
N LYS A 275 -3.12 25.74 -14.17
CA LYS A 275 -4.54 25.54 -13.86
C LYS A 275 -4.73 24.99 -12.46
N GLN A 276 -5.60 25.63 -11.67
CA GLN A 276 -5.83 25.25 -10.27
C GLN A 276 -6.41 23.83 -10.15
N SER A 277 -7.31 23.44 -11.04
CA SER A 277 -7.94 22.12 -10.99
C SER A 277 -6.94 20.96 -11.22
N VAL A 278 -5.87 21.18 -11.98
CA VAL A 278 -4.77 20.21 -12.16
C VAL A 278 -3.99 20.02 -10.86
N TRP A 279 -3.76 21.12 -10.12
CA TRP A 279 -3.08 21.05 -8.83
C TRP A 279 -3.93 20.31 -7.81
N ASP A 280 -5.21 20.66 -7.71
CA ASP A 280 -6.13 20.05 -6.74
C ASP A 280 -6.31 18.54 -7.00
N TYR A 281 -6.40 18.12 -8.26
CA TYR A 281 -6.44 16.70 -8.64
C TYR A 281 -5.24 15.91 -8.10
N ASN A 282 -4.01 16.39 -8.36
CA ASN A 282 -2.80 15.67 -7.97
C ASN A 282 -2.53 15.75 -6.45
N ILE A 283 -2.82 16.88 -5.81
CA ILE A 283 -2.68 17.03 -4.35
C ILE A 283 -3.72 16.17 -3.63
N ALA A 284 -4.96 16.08 -4.12
CA ALA A 284 -5.97 15.19 -3.53
C ALA A 284 -5.54 13.71 -3.58
N LEU A 285 -4.99 13.26 -4.71
CA LEU A 285 -4.41 11.92 -4.83
C LEU A 285 -3.23 11.70 -3.86
N ALA A 286 -2.36 12.69 -3.72
CA ALA A 286 -1.24 12.64 -2.79
C ALA A 286 -1.71 12.53 -1.33
N CYS A 287 -2.71 13.32 -0.94
CA CYS A 287 -3.30 13.30 0.39
C CYS A 287 -4.04 11.97 0.67
N GLU A 288 -4.71 11.41 -0.33
CA GLU A 288 -5.38 10.11 -0.22
C GLU A 288 -4.35 9.01 0.08
N ILE A 289 -3.31 8.88 -0.74
CA ILE A 289 -2.31 7.81 -0.55
C ILE A 289 -1.49 8.01 0.73
N ALA A 290 -1.21 9.27 1.11
CA ALA A 290 -0.59 9.61 2.38
C ALA A 290 -1.42 9.12 3.58
N SER A 291 -2.74 9.33 3.53
CA SER A 291 -3.68 8.89 4.57
C SER A 291 -3.82 7.37 4.63
N MET A 292 -3.51 6.67 3.53
CA MET A 292 -3.49 5.21 3.44
C MET A 292 -2.17 4.57 3.93
N GLY A 293 -1.17 5.38 4.29
CA GLY A 293 0.05 4.90 4.97
C GLY A 293 1.36 5.02 4.19
N ALA A 294 1.37 5.71 3.04
CA ALA A 294 2.64 6.03 2.36
C ALA A 294 3.48 6.97 3.24
N ASP A 295 4.80 6.75 3.28
CA ASP A 295 5.73 7.57 4.06
C ASP A 295 6.02 8.92 3.41
N GLU A 296 6.18 8.84 2.09
CA GLU A 296 6.61 9.93 1.24
C GLU A 296 5.77 9.94 -0.03
N VAL A 297 5.46 11.13 -0.52
CA VAL A 297 4.96 11.30 -1.89
C VAL A 297 6.07 11.91 -2.72
N GLN A 298 6.46 11.20 -3.77
CA GLN A 298 7.42 11.67 -4.76
C GLN A 298 6.66 12.21 -5.98
N PHE A 299 6.82 13.50 -6.27
CA PHE A 299 6.23 14.08 -7.47
C PHE A 299 7.20 13.97 -8.65
N ASP A 300 6.71 13.40 -9.76
CA ASP A 300 7.46 13.30 -11.00
C ASP A 300 6.79 14.12 -12.11
N TYR A 301 7.54 14.45 -13.17
CA TYR A 301 7.08 15.30 -14.27
C TYR A 301 6.55 16.67 -13.81
N ILE A 302 7.14 17.24 -12.77
CA ILE A 302 6.88 18.57 -12.22
C ILE A 302 7.51 19.69 -13.07
N ARG A 303 7.19 19.71 -14.36
CA ARG A 303 7.75 20.67 -15.32
C ARG A 303 6.77 20.98 -16.43
N PHE A 304 7.11 22.00 -17.21
CA PHE A 304 6.47 22.27 -18.49
C PHE A 304 7.02 21.34 -19.59
N PRO A 305 6.29 21.14 -20.70
CA PRO A 305 6.82 20.43 -21.85
C PRO A 305 8.07 21.15 -22.42
N THR A 306 8.98 20.35 -22.96
CA THR A 306 10.27 20.78 -23.52
C THR A 306 10.43 20.39 -25.00
N THR A 307 9.44 19.70 -25.53
CA THR A 307 9.39 19.00 -26.82
C THR A 307 8.06 19.33 -27.47
N GLY A 308 8.00 19.32 -28.81
CA GLY A 308 6.83 19.78 -29.58
C GLY A 308 6.84 21.28 -29.88
N ASP A 309 5.82 21.76 -30.58
CA ASP A 309 5.71 23.18 -30.93
C ASP A 309 5.25 24.01 -29.72
N LEU A 310 6.21 24.45 -28.91
CA LEU A 310 5.94 25.25 -27.71
C LEU A 310 5.37 26.63 -28.04
N SER A 311 5.51 27.11 -29.28
CA SER A 311 4.93 28.39 -29.70
C SER A 311 3.40 28.31 -29.80
N ASP A 312 2.88 27.11 -30.11
CA ASP A 312 1.46 26.79 -30.17
C ASP A 312 0.84 26.50 -28.78
N ALA A 313 1.64 26.30 -27.74
CA ALA A 313 1.10 26.03 -26.40
C ALA A 313 0.47 27.28 -25.77
N GLN A 314 -0.79 27.16 -25.35
CA GLN A 314 -1.56 28.14 -24.61
C GLN A 314 -1.89 27.62 -23.21
N TYR A 315 -1.67 28.47 -22.21
CA TYR A 315 -1.89 28.20 -20.79
C TYR A 315 -2.97 29.13 -20.25
N ALA A 316 -3.73 28.67 -19.26
CA ALA A 316 -4.86 29.36 -18.65
C ALA A 316 -4.43 30.48 -17.69
N TYR A 317 -3.36 30.28 -16.93
CA TYR A 317 -2.86 31.21 -15.90
C TYR A 317 -3.93 31.59 -14.87
N ASP A 318 -4.62 30.61 -14.26
CA ASP A 318 -5.67 30.83 -13.26
C ASP A 318 -5.19 31.68 -12.06
N PHE A 319 -3.88 31.68 -11.80
CA PHE A 319 -3.21 32.43 -10.73
C PHE A 319 -2.53 33.73 -11.20
N GLY A 320 -2.86 34.20 -12.40
CA GLY A 320 -2.11 35.23 -13.10
C GLY A 320 -0.85 34.70 -13.77
N LYS A 321 -0.28 35.52 -14.67
CA LYS A 321 0.89 35.12 -15.47
C LYS A 321 2.16 35.15 -14.62
N LYS A 322 2.71 33.98 -14.34
CA LYS A 322 3.96 33.77 -13.58
C LYS A 322 5.01 33.11 -14.45
N SER A 323 6.28 33.16 -14.04
CA SER A 323 7.32 32.35 -14.68
C SER A 323 7.07 30.86 -14.44
N LYS A 324 7.61 30.02 -15.33
CA LYS A 324 7.49 28.55 -15.21
C LYS A 324 8.04 28.04 -13.88
N VAL A 325 9.14 28.62 -13.39
CA VAL A 325 9.77 28.23 -12.13
C VAL A 325 8.83 28.58 -10.96
N GLU A 326 8.31 29.81 -10.92
CA GLU A 326 7.37 30.24 -9.87
C GLU A 326 6.12 29.36 -9.82
N THR A 327 5.52 29.03 -10.98
CA THR A 327 4.36 28.14 -11.04
C THR A 327 4.64 26.77 -10.39
N ILE A 328 5.78 26.15 -10.70
CA ILE A 328 6.15 24.85 -10.13
C ILE A 328 6.48 24.97 -8.64
N THR A 329 7.20 26.02 -8.23
CA THR A 329 7.55 26.26 -6.83
C THR A 329 6.29 26.44 -5.97
N GLU A 330 5.30 27.18 -6.45
CA GLU A 330 4.03 27.37 -5.74
C GLU A 330 3.21 26.10 -5.64
N PHE A 331 3.15 25.29 -6.72
CA PHE A 331 2.54 23.96 -6.68
C PHE A 331 3.18 23.09 -5.58
N LEU A 332 4.51 23.00 -5.56
CA LEU A 332 5.24 22.21 -4.57
C LEU A 332 5.04 22.75 -3.16
N ALA A 333 5.03 24.07 -2.98
CA ALA A 333 4.77 24.69 -1.68
C ALA A 333 3.37 24.34 -1.14
N LYS A 334 2.35 24.40 -2.00
CA LYS A 334 0.98 24.01 -1.66
C LYS A 334 0.89 22.51 -1.33
N ALA A 335 1.44 21.65 -2.19
CA ALA A 335 1.44 20.20 -1.99
C ALA A 335 2.15 19.81 -0.68
N LYS A 336 3.31 20.41 -0.40
CA LYS A 336 4.07 20.22 0.83
C LYS A 336 3.27 20.60 2.07
N ASN A 337 2.58 21.76 2.04
CA ASN A 337 1.75 22.18 3.16
C ASN A 337 0.64 21.17 3.46
N GLU A 338 -0.09 20.71 2.44
CA GLU A 338 -1.17 19.73 2.63
C GLU A 338 -0.65 18.37 3.12
N LEU A 339 0.44 17.87 2.56
CA LEU A 339 1.03 16.59 2.94
C LEU A 339 1.66 16.61 4.34
N HIS A 340 2.21 17.74 4.76
CA HIS A 340 2.76 17.92 6.09
C HIS A 340 1.69 17.88 7.19
N LYS A 341 0.47 18.36 6.92
CA LYS A 341 -0.67 18.19 7.84
C LYS A 341 -1.00 16.71 8.09
N LEU A 342 -0.64 15.84 7.14
CA LEU A 342 -0.80 14.38 7.21
C LEU A 342 0.48 13.67 7.67
N ASN A 343 1.47 14.40 8.20
CA ASN A 343 2.75 13.83 8.64
C ASN A 343 3.49 13.06 7.52
N THR A 344 3.46 13.57 6.29
CA THR A 344 4.02 12.91 5.11
C THR A 344 5.18 13.71 4.54
N ALA A 345 6.28 13.04 4.23
CA ALA A 345 7.41 13.62 3.52
C ALA A 345 7.06 13.86 2.04
N VAL A 346 7.76 14.80 1.40
CA VAL A 346 7.58 15.14 -0.01
C VAL A 346 8.94 15.24 -0.68
N SER A 347 9.08 14.64 -1.86
CA SER A 347 10.30 14.68 -2.69
C SER A 347 10.04 15.03 -4.15
#